data_AF-A0A431UJT2-F1
#
_entry.id   AF-A0A431UJT2-F1
#
_cell.length_a   1.000
_cell.length_b   1.000
_cell.length_c   1.000
_cell.angle_alpha   90.00
_cell.angle_beta   90.00
_cell.angle_gamma   90.00
#
_symmetry.space_group_name_H-M   'P 1'
#
loop_
_entity.id
_entity.type
_entity.pdbx_description
1 polymer ?
#
loop_
_entity_poly.entity_id
_entity_poly.type
_entity_poly.pdbx_seq_one_letter_code
_entity_poly.pdbx_strand_id
1 'polypeptide(L)'
;MTTAVNNQTNQDVYAALGLNAPNSNATKKKNTLDQADFLRLMTEQLQHQDPLKPMDNTQMVAQMAQMSTVQGITDLNKTVKGFQESMASDQVLRGAALVGHQVLVPSEKLVLEKEGSVEGTVAAPSAGIVTVDITDANGTKVTSLSVEAKAAGETAFQWDGKDANGKRMEPGKYSIVANHVDTTGKSTKLSTFVQAPVESVTVGSDGLYLNLKGLGTAPIDYVLRVS
;
A
#
# COMPACT_ATOMS: atom_id res chain seq x y z
N MET A 1 5.99 38.12 -19.73
CA MET A 1 5.19 37.65 -20.88
C MET A 1 5.48 36.17 -21.05
N THR A 2 4.60 35.28 -20.57
CA THR A 2 3.62 34.48 -21.36
C THR A 2 4.32 33.50 -22.32
N THR A 3 4.04 32.20 -22.41
CA THR A 3 3.05 31.31 -21.77
C THR A 3 3.45 29.86 -22.12
N ALA A 4 3.15 28.91 -21.25
CA ALA A 4 3.08 27.49 -21.58
C ALA A 4 1.81 27.19 -22.41
N VAL A 5 1.87 26.24 -23.35
CA VAL A 5 0.70 25.72 -24.07
C VAL A 5 0.53 24.24 -23.70
N ASN A 6 -0.63 23.95 -23.11
CA ASN A 6 -1.06 22.64 -22.63
C ASN A 6 -2.05 22.02 -23.63
N ASN A 7 -1.94 20.72 -23.87
CA ASN A 7 -2.62 19.97 -24.92
C ASN A 7 -3.96 19.38 -24.43
N GLN A 8 -5.09 20.03 -24.73
CA GLN A 8 -6.44 19.49 -24.53
C GLN A 8 -7.40 20.01 -25.61
N THR A 9 -7.45 19.35 -26.77
CA THR A 9 -8.45 19.64 -27.81
C THR A 9 -8.98 18.33 -28.35
N ASN A 10 -10.11 17.86 -27.79
CA ASN A 10 -11.05 16.96 -28.47
C ASN A 10 -12.40 16.82 -27.74
N GLN A 11 -12.59 17.42 -26.55
CA GLN A 11 -13.89 17.41 -25.87
C GLN A 11 -14.80 18.60 -26.20
N ASP A 12 -14.28 19.69 -26.78
CA ASP A 12 -15.05 20.93 -26.98
C ASP A 12 -15.84 21.01 -28.30
N VAL A 13 -15.52 20.21 -29.31
CA VAL A 13 -16.16 20.35 -30.64
C VAL A 13 -17.63 19.90 -30.61
N TYR A 14 -17.99 18.96 -29.75
CA TYR A 14 -19.36 18.48 -29.58
C TYR A 14 -20.23 19.42 -28.73
N ALA A 15 -19.62 20.27 -27.89
CA ALA A 15 -20.33 21.27 -27.07
C ALA A 15 -20.76 22.51 -27.89
N ALA A 16 -20.02 22.84 -28.95
CA ALA A 16 -20.28 24.03 -29.79
C ALA A 16 -21.52 23.90 -30.72
N LEU A 17 -22.06 22.70 -30.89
CA LEU A 17 -23.18 22.41 -31.80
C LEU A 17 -24.56 22.37 -31.12
N GLY A 18 -24.66 22.73 -29.83
CA GLY A 18 -25.94 22.89 -29.14
C GLY A 18 -26.76 21.60 -28.94
N LEU A 19 -26.19 20.43 -29.26
CA LEU A 19 -26.80 19.11 -29.05
C LEU A 19 -26.42 18.58 -27.66
N ASN A 20 -26.91 19.24 -26.61
CA ASN A 20 -26.96 18.60 -25.30
C ASN A 20 -28.04 17.50 -25.37
N ALA A 21 -27.62 16.27 -25.66
CA ALA A 21 -28.46 15.11 -25.39
C ALA A 21 -28.84 15.18 -23.90
N PRO A 22 -30.13 15.19 -23.55
CA PRO A 22 -30.51 15.13 -22.15
C PRO A 22 -29.87 13.88 -21.56
N ASN A 23 -29.04 14.10 -20.55
CA ASN A 23 -28.43 13.09 -19.71
C ASN A 23 -29.56 12.15 -19.26
N SER A 24 -29.76 11.08 -20.03
CA SER A 24 -30.59 9.98 -19.62
C SER A 24 -29.81 9.36 -18.48
N ASN A 25 -30.14 9.83 -17.27
CA ASN A 25 -30.12 8.99 -16.10
C ASN A 25 -30.89 7.73 -16.48
N ALA A 26 -30.18 6.78 -17.07
CA ALA A 26 -30.52 5.39 -17.06
C ALA A 26 -30.45 5.01 -15.59
N THR A 27 -31.53 5.32 -14.88
CA THR A 27 -31.97 4.58 -13.71
C THR A 27 -31.64 3.13 -14.02
N LYS A 28 -30.64 2.58 -13.33
CA LYS A 28 -30.35 1.15 -13.34
C LYS A 28 -31.70 0.48 -13.18
N LYS A 29 -32.26 -0.08 -14.27
CA LYS A 29 -33.54 -0.78 -14.22
C LYS A 29 -33.33 -1.86 -13.18
N LYS A 30 -34.05 -1.71 -12.08
CA LYS A 30 -33.96 -2.53 -10.90
C LYS A 30 -34.36 -3.94 -11.34
N ASN A 31 -33.42 -4.88 -11.38
CA ASN A 31 -33.67 -6.30 -11.70
C ASN A 31 -34.71 -6.95 -10.74
N THR A 32 -35.15 -6.23 -9.71
CA THR A 32 -36.25 -6.62 -8.84
C THR A 32 -37.64 -6.44 -9.45
N LEU A 33 -37.78 -5.85 -10.65
CA LEU A 33 -39.08 -5.74 -11.33
C LEU A 33 -39.60 -7.12 -11.80
N ASP A 34 -38.71 -8.02 -12.23
CA ASP A 34 -39.11 -9.30 -12.87
C ASP A 34 -39.82 -10.27 -11.90
N GLN A 35 -39.40 -10.28 -10.63
CA GLN A 35 -40.03 -11.10 -9.58
C GLN A 35 -41.39 -10.55 -9.15
N ALA A 36 -41.55 -9.22 -9.09
CA ALA A 36 -42.80 -8.57 -8.72
C ALA A 36 -43.85 -8.68 -9.86
N ASP A 37 -43.40 -8.52 -11.10
CA ASP A 37 -44.23 -8.70 -12.30
C ASP A 37 -44.64 -10.17 -12.48
N PHE A 38 -43.79 -11.12 -12.08
CA PHE A 38 -44.15 -12.54 -12.05
C PHE A 38 -45.16 -12.91 -10.97
N LEU A 39 -44.95 -12.45 -9.72
CA LEU A 39 -45.92 -12.70 -8.64
C LEU A 39 -47.30 -12.14 -9.01
N ARG A 40 -47.34 -10.98 -9.68
CA ARG A 40 -48.57 -10.41 -10.22
C ARG A 40 -49.21 -11.29 -11.29
N LEU A 41 -48.43 -11.80 -12.23
CA LEU A 41 -48.93 -12.72 -13.27
C LEU A 41 -49.43 -14.06 -12.68
N MET A 42 -48.75 -14.58 -11.66
CA MET A 42 -49.13 -15.82 -10.96
C MET A 42 -50.42 -15.63 -10.13
N THR A 43 -50.62 -14.44 -9.55
CA THR A 43 -51.84 -14.09 -8.80
C THR A 43 -53.04 -13.92 -9.73
N GLU A 44 -52.84 -13.29 -10.88
CA GLU A 44 -53.85 -13.15 -11.95
C GLU A 44 -54.26 -14.52 -12.53
N GLN A 45 -53.30 -15.41 -12.81
CA GLN A 45 -53.62 -16.76 -13.27
C GLN A 45 -54.40 -17.56 -12.21
N LEU A 46 -54.06 -17.45 -10.92
CA LEU A 46 -54.81 -18.09 -9.82
C LEU A 46 -56.26 -17.60 -9.71
N GLN A 47 -56.53 -16.33 -10.04
CA GLN A 47 -57.89 -15.78 -10.05
C GLN A 47 -58.73 -16.22 -11.26
N HIS A 48 -58.12 -16.70 -12.34
CA HIS A 48 -58.80 -17.02 -13.61
C HIS A 48 -58.63 -18.48 -14.07
N GLN A 49 -58.10 -19.37 -13.23
CA GLN A 49 -57.97 -20.80 -13.53
C GLN A 49 -59.26 -21.56 -13.20
N ASP A 50 -59.66 -22.46 -14.09
CA ASP A 50 -60.70 -23.46 -13.85
C ASP A 50 -60.14 -24.55 -12.90
N PRO A 51 -60.76 -24.79 -11.72
CA PRO A 51 -60.23 -25.69 -10.69
C PRO A 51 -60.03 -27.15 -11.12
N LEU A 52 -60.52 -27.56 -12.30
CA LEU A 52 -60.46 -28.94 -12.78
C LEU A 52 -59.22 -29.27 -13.65
N LYS A 53 -58.35 -28.31 -13.99
CA LYS A 53 -57.10 -28.57 -14.74
C LYS A 53 -55.95 -27.62 -14.38
N PRO A 54 -55.23 -27.84 -13.27
CA PRO A 54 -54.04 -27.05 -12.96
C PRO A 54 -52.94 -27.35 -13.99
N MET A 55 -52.55 -26.36 -14.80
CA MET A 55 -51.26 -26.44 -15.51
C MET A 55 -50.11 -26.24 -14.53
N ASP A 56 -49.04 -27.00 -14.74
CA ASP A 56 -47.92 -27.13 -13.81
C ASP A 56 -46.96 -25.92 -13.93
N ASN A 57 -47.30 -24.82 -13.25
CA ASN A 57 -46.46 -23.61 -13.17
C ASN A 57 -45.14 -23.82 -12.39
N THR A 58 -44.87 -25.03 -11.89
CA THR A 58 -43.68 -25.37 -11.11
C THR A 58 -42.38 -25.20 -11.90
N GLN A 59 -42.37 -25.45 -13.22
CA GLN A 59 -41.16 -25.33 -14.03
C GLN A 59 -40.70 -23.86 -14.18
N MET A 60 -41.65 -22.93 -14.31
CA MET A 60 -41.35 -21.50 -14.37
C MET A 60 -40.92 -20.96 -13.00
N VAL A 61 -41.58 -21.40 -11.92
CA VAL A 61 -41.17 -21.08 -10.54
C VAL A 61 -39.76 -21.61 -10.26
N ALA A 62 -39.43 -22.82 -10.71
CA ALA A 62 -38.09 -23.39 -10.60
C ALA A 62 -37.05 -22.57 -11.38
N GLN A 63 -37.38 -22.13 -12.59
CA GLN A 63 -36.48 -21.28 -13.40
C GLN A 63 -36.29 -19.90 -12.78
N MET A 64 -37.31 -19.32 -12.15
CA MET A 64 -37.19 -18.05 -11.43
C MET A 64 -36.44 -18.18 -10.12
N ALA A 65 -36.61 -19.29 -9.39
CA ALA A 65 -35.81 -19.59 -8.22
C ALA A 65 -34.33 -19.76 -8.58
N GLN A 66 -34.03 -20.41 -9.71
CA GLN A 66 -32.68 -20.49 -10.28
C GLN A 66 -32.13 -19.10 -10.63
N MET A 67 -32.91 -18.27 -11.33
CA MET A 67 -32.51 -16.89 -11.67
C MET A 67 -32.27 -16.02 -10.42
N SER A 68 -33.12 -16.15 -9.41
CA SER A 68 -32.99 -15.45 -8.12
C SER A 68 -31.72 -15.88 -7.37
N THR A 69 -31.36 -17.16 -7.45
CA THR A 69 -30.11 -17.69 -6.87
C THR A 69 -28.89 -17.11 -7.59
N VAL A 70 -28.91 -17.07 -8.94
CA VAL A 70 -27.82 -16.47 -9.74
C VAL A 70 -27.70 -14.97 -9.46
N GLN A 71 -28.82 -14.26 -9.33
CA GLN A 71 -28.84 -12.85 -8.95
C GLN A 71 -28.27 -12.65 -7.54
N GLY A 72 -28.65 -13.50 -6.58
CA GLY A 72 -28.09 -13.50 -5.23
C GLY A 72 -26.58 -13.71 -5.21
N ILE A 73 -26.05 -14.66 -5.99
CA ILE A 73 -24.60 -14.88 -6.14
C ILE A 73 -23.94 -13.66 -6.79
N THR A 74 -24.58 -13.06 -7.79
CA THR A 74 -24.07 -11.86 -8.46
C THR A 74 -23.98 -10.68 -7.51
N ASP A 75 -24.99 -10.48 -6.66
CA ASP A 75 -25.01 -9.40 -5.67
C ASP A 75 -24.03 -9.68 -4.52
N LEU A 76 -23.82 -10.95 -4.16
CA LEU A 76 -22.77 -11.37 -3.25
C LEU A 76 -21.38 -11.05 -3.82
N ASN A 77 -21.12 -11.38 -5.08
CA ASN A 77 -19.85 -11.05 -5.76
C ASN A 77 -19.62 -9.53 -5.82
N LYS A 78 -20.66 -8.72 -6.07
CA LYS A 78 -20.55 -7.26 -6.00
C LYS A 78 -20.20 -6.78 -4.59
N THR A 79 -20.83 -7.36 -3.58
CA THR A 79 -20.57 -7.02 -2.17
C THR A 79 -19.14 -7.39 -1.77
N VAL A 80 -18.66 -8.56 -2.18
CA VAL A 80 -17.27 -9.00 -1.95
C VAL A 80 -16.29 -8.05 -2.64
N LYS A 81 -16.55 -7.67 -3.88
CA LYS A 81 -15.72 -6.69 -4.60
C LYS A 81 -15.69 -5.33 -3.90
N GLY A 82 -16.85 -4.82 -3.48
CA GLY A 82 -16.93 -3.57 -2.73
C GLY A 82 -16.21 -3.63 -1.38
N PHE A 83 -16.27 -4.79 -0.71
CA PHE A 83 -15.51 -5.02 0.53
C PHE A 83 -14.00 -5.01 0.29
N GLN A 84 -13.52 -5.66 -0.78
CA GLN A 84 -12.10 -5.64 -1.16
C GLN A 84 -11.63 -4.21 -1.48
N GLU A 85 -12.42 -3.43 -2.20
CA GLU A 85 -12.12 -2.01 -2.49
C GLU A 85 -12.06 -1.16 -1.21
N SER A 86 -12.97 -1.40 -0.26
CA SER A 86 -12.96 -0.73 1.05
C SER A 86 -11.71 -1.09 1.86
N MET A 87 -11.35 -2.37 1.90
CA MET A 87 -10.16 -2.84 2.62
C MET A 87 -8.87 -2.27 2.01
N ALA A 88 -8.80 -2.19 0.67
CA ALA A 88 -7.69 -1.53 -0.01
C ALA A 88 -7.62 -0.03 0.36
N SER A 89 -8.77 0.65 0.38
CA SER A 89 -8.85 2.07 0.77
C SER A 89 -8.38 2.32 2.20
N ASP A 90 -8.74 1.44 3.15
CA ASP A 90 -8.25 1.51 4.53
C ASP A 90 -6.72 1.32 4.61
N GLN A 91 -6.17 0.42 3.78
CA GLN A 91 -4.72 0.24 3.69
C GLN A 91 -4.03 1.50 3.18
N VAL A 92 -4.60 2.17 2.16
CA VAL A 92 -4.10 3.46 1.68
C VAL A 92 -4.11 4.50 2.79
N LEU A 93 -5.20 4.60 3.56
CA LEU A 93 -5.31 5.58 4.64
C LEU A 93 -4.25 5.37 5.73
N ARG A 94 -3.96 4.11 6.09
CA ARG A 94 -2.88 3.78 7.03
C ARG A 94 -1.51 4.18 6.49
N GLY A 95 -1.25 3.92 5.21
CA GLY A 95 -0.01 4.38 4.57
C GLY A 95 0.10 5.89 4.51
N ALA A 96 -0.99 6.57 4.13
CA ALA A 96 -1.04 8.03 4.05
C ALA A 96 -0.75 8.69 5.40
N ALA A 97 -1.18 8.07 6.51
CA ALA A 97 -0.85 8.50 7.85
C ALA A 97 0.65 8.40 8.20
N LEU A 98 1.43 7.60 7.45
CA LEU A 98 2.89 7.51 7.63
C LEU A 98 3.64 8.58 6.84
N VAL A 99 3.01 9.23 5.86
CA VAL A 99 3.66 10.27 5.05
C VAL A 99 4.03 11.44 5.94
N GLY A 100 5.30 11.87 5.87
CA GLY A 100 5.85 12.90 6.73
C GLY A 100 6.39 12.40 8.08
N HIS A 101 6.13 11.15 8.45
CA HIS A 101 6.75 10.50 9.61
C HIS A 101 8.07 9.83 9.23
N GLN A 102 8.88 9.51 10.25
CA GLN A 102 10.09 8.73 10.07
C GLN A 102 9.79 7.26 10.35
N VAL A 103 10.27 6.36 9.50
CA VAL A 103 10.09 4.93 9.68
C VAL A 103 11.44 4.24 9.75
N LEU A 104 11.51 3.21 10.59
CA LEU A 104 12.69 2.37 10.72
C LEU A 104 12.52 1.13 9.85
N VAL A 105 13.36 0.98 8.82
CA VAL A 105 13.28 -0.13 7.85
C VAL A 105 14.59 -0.90 7.75
N PRO A 106 14.57 -2.23 7.52
CA PRO A 106 15.76 -3.00 7.21
C PRO A 106 16.44 -2.42 5.95
N SER A 107 17.69 -2.01 6.10
CA SER A 107 18.49 -1.49 5.00
C SER A 107 19.97 -1.63 5.30
N GLU A 108 20.73 -2.17 4.35
CA GLU A 108 22.20 -2.15 4.36
C GLU A 108 22.76 -0.86 3.72
N LYS A 109 21.89 0.09 3.39
CA LYS A 109 22.24 1.37 2.79
C LYS A 109 21.64 2.51 3.60
N LEU A 110 22.33 3.63 3.61
CA LEU A 110 21.82 4.88 4.14
C LEU A 110 22.01 6.01 3.16
N VAL A 111 21.25 7.09 3.33
CA VAL A 111 21.36 8.30 2.52
C VAL A 111 21.82 9.43 3.41
N LEU A 112 22.96 10.02 3.07
CA LEU A 112 23.45 11.23 3.68
C LEU A 112 22.93 12.44 2.91
N GLU A 113 22.28 13.35 3.62
CA GLU A 113 21.87 14.65 3.10
C GLU A 113 23.01 15.68 3.23
N LYS A 114 22.85 16.84 2.59
CA LYS A 114 23.86 17.92 2.62
C LYS A 114 24.24 18.32 4.05
N GLU A 115 23.25 18.32 4.95
CA GLU A 115 23.42 18.58 6.38
C GLU A 115 22.65 17.53 7.21
N GLY A 116 22.96 17.45 8.50
CA GLY A 116 22.32 16.52 9.43
C GLY A 116 23.07 15.21 9.64
N SER A 117 22.52 14.39 10.53
CA SER A 117 22.99 13.05 10.86
C SER A 117 22.02 11.99 10.31
N VAL A 118 22.50 10.76 10.23
CA VAL A 118 21.70 9.59 9.91
C VAL A 118 21.62 8.71 11.14
N GLU A 119 20.42 8.24 11.45
CA GLU A 119 20.15 7.38 12.59
C GLU A 119 19.72 5.98 12.11
N GLY A 120 20.10 4.99 12.90
CA GLY A 120 19.72 3.62 12.68
C GLY A 120 19.74 2.80 13.96
N THR A 121 19.33 1.55 13.84
CA THR A 121 19.29 0.60 14.95
C THR A 121 19.74 -0.76 14.46
N VAL A 122 20.37 -1.50 15.36
CA VAL A 122 20.78 -2.90 15.16
C VAL A 122 20.25 -3.71 16.33
N ALA A 123 19.89 -4.97 16.09
CA ALA A 123 19.46 -5.88 17.14
C ALA A 123 20.68 -6.70 17.62
N ALA A 124 21.25 -6.34 18.77
CA ALA A 124 22.35 -7.07 19.37
C ALA A 124 21.83 -8.39 20.01
N PRO A 125 22.50 -9.53 19.80
CA PRO A 125 22.06 -10.82 20.33
C PRO A 125 22.42 -11.02 21.81
N SER A 126 23.39 -10.26 22.34
CA SER A 126 23.86 -10.33 23.71
C SER A 126 24.61 -9.03 24.08
N ALA A 127 25.17 -8.97 25.29
CA ALA A 127 26.07 -7.89 25.65
C ALA A 127 27.40 -7.99 24.88
N GLY A 128 27.94 -6.86 24.43
CA GLY A 128 29.14 -6.79 23.60
C GLY A 128 29.34 -5.44 22.94
N ILE A 129 30.16 -5.40 21.88
CA ILE A 129 30.40 -4.21 21.08
C ILE A 129 29.82 -4.44 19.69
N VAL A 130 28.98 -3.51 19.23
CA VAL A 130 28.54 -3.44 17.84
C VAL A 130 29.39 -2.43 17.10
N THR A 131 30.06 -2.89 16.05
CA THR A 131 30.82 -2.06 15.13
C THR A 131 30.04 -1.91 13.82
N VAL A 132 29.70 -0.68 13.47
CA VAL A 132 29.02 -0.31 12.23
C VAL A 132 30.04 0.32 11.29
N ASP A 133 30.43 -0.41 10.27
CA ASP A 133 31.31 0.07 9.21
C ASP A 133 30.51 0.76 8.11
N ILE A 134 30.93 1.97 7.74
CA ILE A 134 30.30 2.78 6.70
C ILE A 134 31.25 2.88 5.51
N THR A 135 30.76 2.54 4.31
CA THR A 135 31.51 2.58 3.06
C THR A 135 30.84 3.46 2.01
N ASP A 136 31.65 4.10 1.16
CA ASP A 136 31.17 4.91 0.05
C ASP A 136 30.70 4.04 -1.13
N ALA A 137 30.22 4.68 -2.20
CA ALA A 137 29.79 3.99 -3.43
C ALA A 137 30.93 3.23 -4.14
N ASN A 138 32.19 3.57 -3.85
CA ASN A 138 33.38 2.90 -4.40
C ASN A 138 33.84 1.73 -3.52
N GLY A 139 33.18 1.47 -2.39
CA GLY A 139 33.57 0.45 -1.42
C GLY A 139 34.71 0.88 -0.48
N THR A 140 35.09 2.15 -0.50
CA THR A 140 36.10 2.71 0.39
C THR A 140 35.49 2.94 1.77
N LYS A 141 36.18 2.48 2.82
CA LYS A 141 35.76 2.70 4.21
C LYS A 141 35.87 4.18 4.56
N VAL A 142 34.73 4.76 4.92
CA VAL A 142 34.60 6.17 5.31
C VAL A 142 34.86 6.32 6.80
N THR A 143 34.18 5.50 7.61
CA THR A 143 34.31 5.51 9.07
C THR A 143 33.81 4.20 9.67
N SER A 144 34.02 4.04 10.97
CA SER A 144 33.56 2.91 11.77
C SER A 144 33.02 3.44 13.10
N LEU A 145 31.79 3.10 13.43
CA LEU A 145 31.15 3.51 14.68
C LEU A 145 31.11 2.30 15.62
N SER A 146 31.66 2.43 16.82
CA SER A 146 31.57 1.38 17.84
C SER A 146 30.58 1.81 18.91
N VAL A 147 29.54 1.00 19.10
CA VAL A 147 28.47 1.22 20.09
C VAL A 147 28.43 0.02 21.04
N GLU A 148 28.42 0.28 22.34
CA GLU A 148 28.30 -0.76 23.36
C GLU A 148 26.85 -1.26 23.47
N ALA A 149 26.65 -2.57 23.29
CA ALA A 149 25.39 -3.25 23.57
C ALA A 149 25.46 -3.81 25.00
N LYS A 150 24.61 -3.30 25.90
CA LYS A 150 24.60 -3.73 27.32
C LYS A 150 23.97 -5.11 27.54
N ALA A 151 23.07 -5.51 26.65
CA ALA A 151 22.34 -6.76 26.69
C ALA A 151 21.79 -7.06 25.29
N ALA A 152 21.13 -8.21 25.15
CA ALA A 152 20.36 -8.51 23.95
C ALA A 152 19.23 -7.46 23.77
N GLY A 153 19.10 -6.92 22.57
CA GLY A 153 18.08 -5.92 22.26
C GLY A 153 18.53 -4.88 21.22
N GLU A 154 17.71 -3.84 21.08
CA GLU A 154 17.98 -2.74 20.16
C GLU A 154 19.13 -1.87 20.65
N THR A 155 20.08 -1.61 19.75
CA THR A 155 21.18 -0.69 19.95
C THR A 155 21.10 0.36 18.86
N ALA A 156 20.88 1.63 19.24
CA ALA A 156 20.84 2.74 18.30
C ALA A 156 22.26 3.18 17.93
N PHE A 157 22.45 3.59 16.68
CA PHE A 157 23.67 4.24 16.22
C PHE A 157 23.31 5.52 15.46
N GLN A 158 24.21 6.49 15.50
CA GLN A 158 24.07 7.75 14.77
C GLN A 158 25.38 8.04 14.05
N TRP A 159 25.28 8.37 12.76
CA TRP A 159 26.39 8.85 11.96
C TRP A 159 26.20 10.33 11.64
N ASP A 160 27.19 11.16 11.96
CA ASP A 160 27.17 12.61 11.71
C ASP A 160 27.57 13.00 10.28
N GLY A 161 27.71 12.02 9.38
CA GLY A 161 28.08 12.25 7.98
C GLY A 161 29.56 12.56 7.75
N LYS A 162 30.43 12.36 8.74
CA LYS A 162 31.87 12.64 8.62
C LYS A 162 32.70 11.36 8.50
N ASP A 163 33.87 11.50 7.89
CA ASP A 163 34.89 10.46 7.86
C ASP A 163 35.70 10.40 9.16
N ALA A 164 36.65 9.46 9.23
CA ALA A 164 37.55 9.30 10.37
C ALA A 164 38.45 10.54 10.65
N ASN A 165 38.61 11.44 9.69
CA ASN A 165 39.38 12.68 9.82
C ASN A 165 38.50 13.88 10.21
N GLY A 166 37.20 13.68 10.42
CA GLY A 166 36.23 14.73 10.71
C GLY A 166 35.82 15.56 9.49
N LYS A 167 36.18 15.13 8.27
CA LYS A 167 35.74 15.77 7.03
C LYS A 167 34.31 15.34 6.72
N ARG A 168 33.43 16.30 6.41
CA ARG A 168 32.07 16.01 5.94
C ARG A 168 32.12 15.31 4.58
N MET A 169 31.37 14.24 4.46
CA MET A 169 31.23 13.49 3.22
C MET A 169 30.15 14.10 2.33
N GLU A 170 30.29 13.91 1.02
CA GLU A 170 29.32 14.40 0.04
C GLU A 170 27.95 13.73 0.23
N PRO A 171 26.84 14.44 -0.03
CA PRO A 171 25.52 13.86 0.04
C PRO A 171 25.38 12.72 -0.98
N GLY A 172 24.77 11.62 -0.56
CA GLY A 172 24.69 10.42 -1.39
C GLY A 172 24.34 9.17 -0.63
N LYS A 173 24.38 8.04 -1.33
CA LYS A 173 24.11 6.72 -0.76
C LYS A 173 25.41 6.10 -0.26
N TYR A 174 25.38 5.61 0.97
CA TYR A 174 26.48 4.89 1.61
C TYR A 174 26.00 3.51 2.01
N SER A 175 26.90 2.54 2.05
CA SER A 175 26.59 1.19 2.52
C SER A 175 27.03 1.03 3.97
N ILE A 176 26.30 0.23 4.72
CA ILE A 176 26.57 -0.07 6.12
C ILE A 176 26.62 -1.56 6.37
N VAL A 177 27.56 -1.97 7.22
CA VAL A 177 27.69 -3.33 7.70
C VAL A 177 27.86 -3.28 9.20
N ALA A 178 26.97 -3.93 9.94
CA ALA A 178 27.09 -4.05 11.39
C ALA A 178 27.60 -5.43 11.79
N ASN A 179 28.59 -5.46 12.68
CA ASN A 179 29.13 -6.66 13.27
C ASN A 179 29.11 -6.53 14.80
N HIS A 180 28.60 -7.54 15.48
CA HIS A 180 28.60 -7.62 16.94
C HIS A 180 29.67 -8.59 17.41
N VAL A 181 30.48 -8.16 18.37
CA VAL A 181 31.45 -9.00 19.08
C VAL A 181 30.99 -9.15 20.53
N ASP A 182 30.67 -10.36 20.95
CA ASP A 182 30.24 -10.64 22.32
C ASP A 182 31.41 -10.59 23.33
N THR A 183 31.10 -10.70 24.61
CA THR A 183 32.11 -10.72 25.70
C THR A 183 33.07 -11.92 25.62
N THR A 184 32.79 -12.92 24.78
CA THR A 184 33.65 -14.09 24.55
C THR A 184 34.55 -13.93 23.31
N GLY A 185 34.39 -12.84 22.56
CA GLY A 185 35.13 -12.55 21.33
C GLY A 185 34.50 -13.14 20.06
N LYS A 186 33.29 -13.71 20.13
CA LYS A 186 32.60 -14.24 18.95
C LYS A 186 31.98 -13.11 18.14
N SER A 187 32.33 -13.04 16.85
CA SER A 187 31.78 -12.07 15.90
C SER A 187 30.56 -12.61 15.16
N THR A 188 29.51 -11.80 15.04
CA THR A 188 28.27 -12.09 14.29
C THR A 188 27.84 -10.88 13.47
N LYS A 189 27.60 -11.05 12.17
CA LYS A 189 27.01 -10.00 11.32
C LYS A 189 25.57 -9.76 11.77
N LEU A 190 25.19 -8.49 11.92
CA LEU A 190 23.83 -8.07 12.28
C LEU A 190 23.11 -7.44 11.07
N SER A 191 21.79 -7.58 11.06
CA SER A 191 20.92 -6.78 10.20
C SER A 191 20.84 -5.35 10.72
N THR A 192 20.97 -4.40 9.81
CA THR A 192 20.87 -2.97 10.07
C THR A 192 19.47 -2.45 9.71
N PHE A 193 18.96 -1.57 10.55
CA PHE A 193 17.73 -0.84 10.30
C PHE A 193 18.05 0.65 10.25
N VAL A 194 17.56 1.35 9.23
CA VAL A 194 17.86 2.77 9.00
C VAL A 194 16.56 3.56 9.07
N GLN A 195 16.64 4.72 9.72
CA GLN A 195 15.53 5.65 9.82
C GLN A 195 15.45 6.49 8.55
N ALA A 196 14.29 6.51 7.92
CA ALA A 196 14.05 7.29 6.72
C ALA A 196 12.67 7.95 6.75
N PRO A 197 12.55 9.21 6.29
CA PRO A 197 11.27 9.87 6.18
C PRO A 197 10.48 9.30 5.00
N VAL A 198 9.18 9.11 5.21
CA VAL A 198 8.23 8.68 4.17
C VAL A 198 7.79 9.90 3.37
N GLU A 199 8.11 9.94 2.08
CA GLU A 199 7.73 11.05 1.19
C GLU A 199 6.35 10.84 0.58
N SER A 200 6.03 9.60 0.23
CA SER A 200 4.74 9.25 -0.35
C SER A 200 4.48 7.76 -0.21
N VAL A 201 3.28 7.34 -0.57
CA VAL A 201 2.84 5.96 -0.53
C VAL A 201 2.34 5.58 -1.91
N THR A 202 2.71 4.39 -2.37
CA THR A 202 2.26 3.81 -3.63
C THR A 202 1.45 2.56 -3.35
N VAL A 203 0.29 2.43 -4.00
CA VAL A 203 -0.52 1.21 -3.97
C VAL A 203 -0.22 0.44 -5.25
N GLY A 204 0.48 -0.68 -5.11
CA GLY A 204 0.73 -1.62 -6.21
C GLY A 204 -0.32 -2.73 -6.27
N SER A 205 -0.23 -3.60 -7.28
CA SER A 205 -1.04 -4.84 -7.35
C SER A 205 -0.77 -5.77 -6.17
N ASP A 206 0.45 -5.71 -5.62
CA ASP A 206 0.97 -6.65 -4.64
C ASP A 206 0.92 -6.09 -3.20
N GLY A 207 0.38 -4.88 -3.02
CA GLY A 207 0.20 -4.25 -1.72
C GLY A 207 0.69 -2.80 -1.65
N LEU A 208 0.86 -2.33 -0.41
CA LEU A 208 1.23 -0.96 -0.10
C LEU A 208 2.74 -0.81 0.05
N TYR A 209 3.28 0.20 -0.64
CA TYR A 209 4.69 0.52 -0.61
C TYR A 209 4.90 1.96 -0.13
N LEU A 210 5.92 2.17 0.69
CA LEU A 210 6.38 3.47 1.15
C LEU A 210 7.53 3.93 0.27
N ASN A 211 7.44 5.15 -0.22
CA ASN A 211 8.54 5.81 -0.91
C ASN A 211 9.33 6.58 0.13
N LEU A 212 10.51 6.07 0.44
CA LEU A 212 11.42 6.59 1.44
C LEU A 212 12.42 7.52 0.77
N LYS A 213 12.63 8.68 1.37
CA LYS A 213 13.57 9.67 0.85
C LYS A 213 14.96 9.06 0.69
N GLY A 214 15.46 9.07 -0.55
CA GLY A 214 16.78 8.56 -0.91
C GLY A 214 16.95 7.03 -0.90
N LEU A 215 16.28 6.30 0.00
CA LEU A 215 16.36 4.84 0.07
C LEU A 215 15.53 4.14 -1.02
N GLY A 216 14.55 4.83 -1.59
CA GLY A 216 13.66 4.29 -2.60
C GLY A 216 12.42 3.67 -1.99
N THR A 217 11.89 2.63 -2.63
CA THR A 217 10.59 2.06 -2.26
C THR A 217 10.75 0.84 -1.35
N ALA A 218 10.00 0.77 -0.26
CA ALA A 218 9.96 -0.36 0.67
C ALA A 218 8.51 -0.80 0.96
N PRO A 219 8.21 -2.11 1.06
CA PRO A 219 6.90 -2.57 1.50
C PRO A 219 6.58 -2.06 2.91
N ILE A 220 5.31 -1.74 3.18
CA ILE A 220 4.89 -1.31 4.54
C ILE A 220 5.20 -2.38 5.60
N ASP A 221 5.18 -3.66 5.23
CA ASP A 221 5.46 -4.79 6.14
C ASP A 221 6.90 -4.80 6.66
N TYR A 222 7.81 -4.08 6.00
CA TYR A 222 9.20 -3.96 6.43
C TYR A 222 9.41 -2.84 7.45
N VAL A 223 8.38 -2.03 7.73
CA VAL A 223 8.46 -1.02 8.78
C VAL A 223 8.48 -1.69 10.14
N LEU A 224 9.62 -1.58 10.84
CA LEU A 224 9.76 -2.09 12.19
C LEU A 224 9.06 -1.19 13.22
N ARG A 225 9.19 0.14 13.06
CA ARG A 225 8.49 1.15 13.86
C ARG A 225 8.34 2.47 13.11
N VAL A 226 7.40 3.29 13.57
CA VAL A 226 7.20 4.69 13.18
C VAL A 226 7.70 5.58 14.31
N SER A 227 8.35 6.69 13.97
CA SER A 227 8.93 7.68 14.90
C SER A 227 8.52 9.09 14.51
#